data_AF-A0A529MH07-F1
#
_entry.id   AF-A0A529MH07-F1
#
_cell.length_a   1.000
_cell.length_b   1.000
_cell.length_c   1.000
_cell.angle_alpha   90.00
_cell.angle_beta   90.00
_cell.angle_gamma   90.00
#
_symmetry.space_group_name_H-M   'P 1'
#
loop_
_entity.id
_entity.type
_entity.pdbx_description
1 polymer ?
#
loop_
_entity_poly.entity_id
_entity_poly.type
_entity_poly.pdbx_seq_one_letter_code
_entity_poly.pdbx_strand_id
1 'polypeptide(L)'
;YEHTTEMGGRTVNFPRSCLHCETPACVTVCPTGASYKRASDGIVLVDEDKCIGCKLCSWACPYGAREFDTQVGVMKKCTLCVDRIYNDNLAEEDRVPACVAACP
;
A
#
# COMPACT_ATOMS: atom_id res chain seq x y z
N TYR A 1 8.27 9.90 -19.76
CA TYR A 1 7.87 10.09 -18.34
C TYR A 1 7.91 11.55 -17.91
N GLU A 2 8.64 12.39 -18.65
CA GLU A 2 8.61 13.84 -18.50
C GLU A 2 8.19 14.46 -19.81
N HIS A 3 7.21 15.36 -19.76
CA HIS A 3 6.69 16.05 -20.93
C HIS A 3 6.80 17.55 -20.72
N THR A 4 7.52 18.23 -21.62
CA THR A 4 7.59 19.69 -21.60
C THR A 4 6.26 20.24 -22.08
N THR A 5 5.64 21.10 -21.28
CA THR A 5 4.41 21.81 -21.67
C THR A 5 4.78 22.97 -22.59
N GLU A 6 3.83 23.41 -23.42
CA GLU A 6 4.04 24.54 -24.36
C GLU A 6 4.47 25.83 -23.65
N MET A 7 4.17 25.96 -22.36
CA MET A 7 4.56 27.09 -21.50
C MET A 7 5.92 26.89 -20.79
N GLY A 8 6.70 25.87 -21.15
CA GLY A 8 8.02 25.59 -20.55
C GLY A 8 7.99 24.89 -19.19
N GLY A 9 6.82 24.40 -18.74
CA GLY A 9 6.70 23.56 -17.55
C GLY A 9 7.09 22.11 -17.82
N ARG A 10 7.40 21.33 -16.78
CA ARG A 10 7.67 19.88 -16.88
C ARG A 10 6.52 19.12 -16.23
N THR A 11 5.88 18.24 -16.98
CA THR A 11 4.94 17.26 -16.45
C THR A 11 5.73 16.08 -15.91
N VAL A 12 5.56 15.76 -14.63
CA VAL A 12 6.16 14.58 -13.99
C VAL A 12 5.04 13.63 -13.60
N ASN A 13 5.07 12.43 -14.14
CA ASN A 13 4.16 11.36 -13.69
C ASN A 13 4.73 10.74 -12.41
N PHE A 14 3.93 10.24 -11.47
CA PHE A 14 4.48 9.60 -10.26
C PHE A 14 3.46 8.66 -9.60
N PRO A 15 3.29 7.41 -10.08
CA PRO A 15 2.44 6.44 -9.41
C PRO A 15 3.12 6.08 -8.09
N ARG A 16 2.42 6.34 -6.98
CA ARG A 16 2.87 5.93 -5.66
C ARG A 16 1.83 5.05 -5.00
N SER A 17 2.32 3.93 -4.48
CA SER A 17 1.60 3.04 -3.58
C SER A 17 2.24 3.08 -2.19
N CYS A 18 1.79 2.21 -1.28
CA CYS A 18 2.52 1.96 -0.03
C CYS A 18 3.94 1.50 -0.34
N LEU A 19 4.92 2.03 0.40
CA LEU A 19 6.33 1.69 0.21
C LEU A 19 6.78 0.45 1.01
N HIS A 20 5.87 -0.18 1.77
CA HIS A 20 6.18 -1.33 2.64
C HIS A 20 7.47 -1.14 3.45
N CYS A 21 7.57 0.02 4.12
CA CYS A 21 8.79 0.52 4.73
C CYS A 21 9.48 -0.49 5.65
N GLU A 22 10.82 -0.40 5.73
CA GLU A 22 11.61 -1.22 6.64
C GLU A 22 11.20 -0.98 8.11
N THR A 23 11.09 0.29 8.50
CA THR A 23 10.59 0.74 9.81
C THR A 23 9.25 1.47 9.62
N PRO A 24 8.11 0.75 9.61
CA PRO A 24 6.83 1.35 9.28
C PRO A 24 6.22 2.10 10.47
N ALA A 25 6.28 3.43 10.46
CA ALA A 25 5.66 4.28 11.50
C ALA A 25 4.17 3.97 11.71
N CYS A 26 3.46 3.61 10.63
CA CYS A 26 2.05 3.22 10.68
C CYS A 26 1.77 1.94 11.52
N VAL A 27 2.76 1.06 11.67
CA VAL A 27 2.71 -0.11 12.59
C VAL A 27 2.95 0.36 14.01
N THR A 28 3.99 1.14 14.25
CA THR A 28 4.36 1.64 15.58
C THR A 28 3.22 2.40 16.28
N VAL A 29 2.46 3.21 15.55
CA VAL A 29 1.37 4.03 16.13
C VAL A 29 0.03 3.30 16.26
N CYS A 30 -0.10 2.07 15.77
CA CYS A 30 -1.38 1.38 15.76
C CYS A 30 -1.70 0.82 17.16
N PRO A 31 -2.71 1.33 17.87
CA PRO A 31 -2.93 0.99 19.27
C PRO A 31 -3.47 -0.42 19.48
N THR A 32 -4.06 -1.03 18.46
CA THR A 32 -4.66 -2.37 18.52
C THR A 32 -3.75 -3.47 17.96
N GLY A 33 -2.59 -3.10 17.42
CA GLY A 33 -1.75 -4.02 16.66
C GLY A 33 -2.35 -4.45 15.30
N ALA A 34 -3.41 -3.79 14.83
CA ALA A 34 -4.01 -4.09 13.52
C ALA A 34 -3.05 -3.84 12.36
N SER A 35 -2.20 -2.82 12.44
CA SER A 35 -1.12 -2.64 11.46
C SER A 35 0.07 -3.50 11.87
N TYR A 36 0.57 -4.32 10.96
CA TYR A 36 1.71 -5.21 11.22
C TYR A 36 2.61 -5.35 9.99
N LYS A 37 3.86 -5.76 10.21
CA LYS A 37 4.81 -6.15 9.15
C LYS A 37 5.03 -7.65 9.23
N ARG A 38 4.82 -8.36 8.12
CA ARG A 38 5.14 -9.80 8.03
C ARG A 38 6.64 -10.01 8.11
N ALA A 39 7.07 -10.99 8.92
CA ALA A 39 8.48 -11.33 9.05
C ALA A 39 9.05 -12.08 7.84
N SER A 40 8.20 -12.79 7.09
CA SER A 40 8.60 -13.62 5.95
C SER A 40 9.07 -12.83 4.73
N ASP A 41 8.48 -11.66 4.48
CA ASP A 41 8.64 -10.91 3.22
C ASP A 41 8.62 -9.38 3.43
N GLY A 42 8.44 -8.91 4.66
CA GLY A 42 8.41 -7.48 4.98
C GLY A 42 7.15 -6.74 4.55
N ILE A 43 6.12 -7.43 4.04
CA ILE A 43 4.88 -6.78 3.59
C ILE A 43 4.14 -6.23 4.81
N VAL A 44 4.03 -4.90 4.87
CA VAL A 44 3.15 -4.21 5.82
C VAL A 44 1.70 -4.45 5.45
N LEU A 45 0.84 -4.83 6.40
CA LEU A 45 -0.58 -5.16 6.22
C LEU A 45 -1.45 -4.53 7.32
N VAL A 46 -2.78 -4.66 7.14
CA VAL A 46 -3.78 -4.31 8.14
C VAL A 46 -4.65 -5.53 8.39
N ASP A 47 -4.77 -5.93 9.65
CA ASP A 47 -5.74 -6.89 10.15
C ASP A 47 -7.05 -6.13 10.38
N GLU A 48 -8.05 -6.40 9.55
CA GLU A 48 -9.32 -5.66 9.56
C GLU A 48 -10.15 -5.97 10.82
N ASP A 49 -10.05 -7.19 11.35
CA ASP A 49 -10.80 -7.61 12.54
C ASP A 49 -10.32 -6.87 13.80
N LYS A 50 -9.05 -6.47 13.82
CA LYS A 50 -8.46 -5.67 14.91
C LYS A 50 -8.53 -4.16 14.67
N CYS A 51 -8.90 -3.73 13.47
CA CYS A 51 -8.85 -2.33 13.10
C CYS A 51 -10.07 -1.58 13.64
N ILE A 52 -9.86 -0.66 14.57
CA ILE A 52 -10.92 0.20 15.14
C ILE A 52 -11.13 1.52 14.39
N GLY A 53 -10.54 1.66 13.19
CA GLY A 53 -10.74 2.87 12.37
C GLY A 53 -10.21 4.19 12.95
N CYS A 54 -9.28 4.16 13.92
CA CYS A 54 -8.82 5.36 14.63
C CYS A 54 -7.96 6.34 13.80
N LYS A 55 -7.56 5.97 12.58
CA LYS A 55 -6.82 6.80 11.61
C LYS A 55 -5.43 7.28 12.04
N LEU A 56 -4.91 6.86 13.19
CA LEU A 56 -3.54 7.21 13.61
C LEU A 56 -2.48 6.76 12.60
N CYS A 57 -2.67 5.60 11.98
CA CYS A 57 -1.75 5.08 10.98
C CYS A 57 -1.69 5.92 9.69
N SER A 58 -2.77 6.61 9.30
CA SER A 58 -2.74 7.54 8.16
C SER A 58 -2.04 8.84 8.53
N TRP A 59 -2.26 9.34 9.76
CA TRP A 59 -1.57 10.52 10.25
C TRP A 59 -0.05 10.31 10.37
N ALA A 60 0.38 9.12 10.80
CA ALA A 60 1.80 8.79 10.94
C ALA A 60 2.50 8.44 9.63
N CYS A 61 1.78 8.12 8.55
CA CYS A 61 2.40 7.72 7.29
C CYS A 61 2.90 8.97 6.53
N PRO A 62 4.22 9.15 6.35
CA PRO A 62 4.74 10.35 5.67
C PRO A 62 4.46 10.37 4.16
N TYR A 63 3.95 9.26 3.62
CA TYR A 63 3.63 9.08 2.20
C TYR A 63 2.15 9.15 1.89
N GLY A 64 1.28 9.34 2.90
CA GLY A 64 -0.17 9.37 2.72
C GLY A 64 -0.76 8.06 2.17
N ALA A 65 -0.08 6.92 2.34
CA ALA A 65 -0.42 5.66 1.66
C ALA A 65 -1.50 4.83 2.37
N ARG A 66 -2.33 5.44 3.22
CA ARG A 66 -3.34 4.77 4.06
C ARG A 66 -4.65 5.53 3.93
N GLU A 67 -5.71 4.81 3.61
CA GLU A 67 -7.03 5.40 3.37
C GLU A 67 -8.06 4.77 4.31
N PHE A 68 -9.07 5.55 4.70
CA PHE A 68 -10.13 5.05 5.56
C PHE A 68 -11.33 4.64 4.71
N ASP A 69 -11.74 3.39 4.84
CA ASP A 69 -12.98 2.89 4.25
C ASP A 69 -14.15 3.26 5.16
N THR A 70 -14.99 4.19 4.71
CA THR A 70 -16.13 4.69 5.49
C THR A 70 -17.30 3.71 5.56
N GLN A 71 -17.37 2.74 4.63
CA GLN A 71 -18.43 1.74 4.62
C GLN A 71 -18.16 0.62 5.61
N VAL A 72 -16.90 0.16 5.66
CA VAL A 72 -16.48 -0.93 6.56
C VAL A 72 -16.01 -0.39 7.92
N GLY A 73 -15.51 0.84 7.98
CA GLY A 73 -15.01 1.46 9.21
C GLY A 73 -13.57 1.11 9.55
N VAL A 74 -12.76 0.67 8.58
CA VAL A 74 -11.37 0.22 8.78
C VAL A 74 -10.39 0.95 7.85
N MET A 75 -9.10 0.85 8.17
CA MET A 75 -8.04 1.43 7.34
C MET A 75 -7.62 0.46 6.24
N LYS A 76 -7.65 0.90 4.98
CA LYS A 76 -7.18 0.17 3.80
C LYS A 76 -5.86 0.75 3.30
N LYS A 77 -5.17 -0.02 2.45
CA LYS A 77 -3.94 0.38 1.74
C LYS A 77 -3.54 -0.67 0.70
N CYS A 78 -2.58 -0.32 -0.16
CA CYS A 78 -1.90 -1.30 -1.01
C CYS A 78 -1.41 -2.51 -0.19
N THR A 79 -1.73 -3.70 -0.66
CA THR A 79 -1.39 -4.99 -0.01
C THR A 79 -0.20 -5.68 -0.69
N LEU A 80 0.47 -5.01 -1.64
CA LEU A 80 1.44 -5.62 -2.57
C LEU A 80 0.86 -6.82 -3.33
N CYS A 81 -0.46 -6.85 -3.52
CA CYS A 81 -1.18 -7.95 -4.14
C CYS A 81 -0.80 -9.32 -3.55
N VAL A 82 -0.74 -9.44 -2.23
CA VAL A 82 -0.48 -10.73 -1.53
C VAL A 82 -1.42 -11.86 -1.98
N ASP A 83 -2.61 -11.51 -2.45
CA ASP A 83 -3.62 -12.39 -3.05
C ASP A 83 -3.26 -12.88 -4.47
N ARG A 84 -2.27 -12.27 -5.12
CA ARG A 84 -1.75 -12.67 -6.44
C ARG A 84 -0.36 -13.30 -6.37
N ILE A 85 0.58 -12.67 -5.66
CA ILE A 85 2.00 -13.06 -5.70
C ILE A 85 2.29 -14.44 -5.10
N TYR A 86 1.34 -15.01 -4.36
CA TYR A 86 1.40 -16.36 -3.80
C TYR A 86 0.25 -17.27 -4.27
N ASN A 87 -0.47 -16.88 -5.32
CA ASN A 87 -1.64 -17.63 -5.75
C ASN A 87 -1.27 -18.72 -6.75
N ASP A 88 -1.33 -19.98 -6.30
CA ASP A 88 -0.97 -21.14 -7.12
C ASP A 88 -1.96 -21.43 -8.26
N ASN A 89 -3.14 -20.78 -8.26
CA ASN A 89 -4.08 -20.85 -9.37
C ASN A 89 -3.71 -19.94 -10.56
N LEU A 90 -2.67 -19.11 -10.42
CA LEU A 90 -2.11 -18.29 -11.50
C LEU A 90 -0.84 -18.96 -12.05
N ALA A 91 -0.59 -18.76 -13.35
CA ALA A 91 0.69 -19.09 -13.96
C ALA A 91 1.82 -18.33 -13.24
N GLU A 92 3.01 -18.89 -13.16
CA GLU A 92 4.11 -18.32 -12.36
C GLU A 92 4.45 -16.89 -12.81
N GLU A 93 4.44 -16.66 -14.13
CA GLU A 93 4.64 -15.36 -14.76
C GLU A 93 3.57 -14.30 -14.39
N ASP A 94 2.36 -14.74 -14.02
CA ASP A 94 1.25 -13.86 -13.64
C ASP A 94 1.23 -13.50 -12.15
N ARG A 95 2.08 -14.15 -11.33
CA ARG A 95 2.20 -13.95 -9.87
C ARG A 95 3.00 -12.70 -9.51
N VAL A 96 2.69 -11.60 -10.19
CA VAL A 96 3.21 -10.26 -9.90
C VAL A 96 2.09 -9.33 -9.46
N PRO A 97 2.39 -8.23 -8.77
CA PRO A 97 1.39 -7.23 -8.44
C PRO A 97 0.66 -6.72 -9.69
N ALA A 98 -0.65 -6.48 -9.58
CA ALA A 98 -1.46 -6.08 -10.73
C ALA A 98 -0.96 -4.78 -11.40
N CYS A 99 -0.44 -3.84 -10.60
CA CYS A 99 0.16 -2.62 -11.13
C CYS A 99 1.47 -2.86 -11.92
N VAL A 100 2.22 -3.93 -11.60
CA VAL A 100 3.41 -4.34 -12.33
C VAL A 100 3.00 -5.02 -13.64
N ALA A 101 2.02 -5.93 -13.59
CA ALA A 101 1.50 -6.61 -14.78
C ALA A 101 0.90 -5.63 -15.81
N ALA A 102 0.29 -4.54 -15.35
CA ALA A 102 -0.33 -3.54 -16.23
C ALA A 102 0.66 -2.51 -16.79
N CYS A 103 1.92 -2.51 -16.35
CA CYS A 103 2.92 -1.58 -16.85
C CYS A 103 3.28 -1.92 -18.31
N PRO A 104 3.05 -1.02 -19.28
CA PRO A 104 3.30 -1.26 -20.70
C PRO A 104 4.78 -1.26 -21.07
#